data_AF-B9EML5-F1
#
_entry.id   AF-B9EML5-F1
#
_cell.length_a   1.000
_cell.length_b   1.000
_cell.length_c   1.000
_cell.angle_alpha   90.00
_cell.angle_beta   90.00
_cell.angle_gamma   90.00
#
_symmetry.space_group_name_H-M   'P 1'
#
loop_
_entity.id
_entity.type
_entity.pdbx_description
1 polymer ?
#
loop_
_entity_poly.entity_id
_entity_poly.type
_entity_poly.pdbx_seq_one_letter_code
_entity_poly.pdbx_strand_id
1 'polypeptide(L)'
;MQSDWSMDLPLRFRDFPTAQRDQQDRLESEIPSYQSHQTDLSFIFKSLEDNIITFVKLTHSYQYKDNKVGDEDAFAREPYILRFTCLNTVLKDLVLIPVHTKPEDSVKELDKLYDVVKVVKKKWKTDHIMILGDFNADGSYVTKGDMTNIRIRSDEKFHWVIGDDVDTTANTSNDHTYDRIVMYGDDMLNAMVPNSAKPFNFHKAFRLSKAMALSISDHYPVEVELTTAETVPQKKEEKEIGEEEVESPSLPCSSVGRAWCLQHQGCGFDSHGGPAQKKKMYEMYAFTTVSRSG
;
A
#
# COMPACT_ATOMS: atom_id res chain seq x y z
N MET A 1 -12.35 37.86 -28.67
CA MET A 1 -12.64 39.29 -28.53
C MET A 1 -13.06 39.52 -27.09
N GLN A 2 -12.25 40.31 -26.35
CA GLN A 2 -12.47 40.90 -25.02
C GLN A 2 -12.66 39.94 -23.82
N SER A 3 -12.19 40.18 -22.59
CA SER A 3 -11.05 40.93 -21.99
C SER A 3 -11.29 40.94 -20.47
N ASP A 4 -10.41 40.32 -19.69
CA ASP A 4 -9.60 40.93 -18.63
C ASP A 4 -10.23 41.65 -17.39
N TRP A 5 -9.56 41.44 -16.23
CA TRP A 5 -9.59 42.13 -14.90
C TRP A 5 -10.58 41.70 -13.81
N SER A 6 -10.09 41.13 -12.70
CA SER A 6 -9.58 41.90 -11.54
C SER A 6 -9.11 41.02 -10.37
N MET A 7 -8.02 41.44 -9.71
CA MET A 7 -7.31 40.81 -8.58
C MET A 7 -7.82 41.33 -7.21
N ASP A 8 -7.77 40.45 -6.20
CA ASP A 8 -7.61 40.63 -4.73
C ASP A 8 -8.57 41.49 -3.86
N LEU A 9 -9.13 40.87 -2.79
CA LEU A 9 -8.81 41.13 -1.34
C LEU A 9 -9.66 40.21 -0.38
N PRO A 10 -9.32 40.10 0.94
CA PRO A 10 -9.38 38.85 1.71
C PRO A 10 -10.69 38.59 2.47
N LEU A 11 -10.97 37.32 2.70
CA LEU A 11 -12.06 36.84 3.56
C LEU A 11 -11.88 37.32 5.00
N ARG A 12 -12.76 38.21 5.47
CA ARG A 12 -12.91 38.55 6.89
C ARG A 12 -13.62 37.40 7.62
N PHE A 13 -12.99 36.89 8.68
CA PHE A 13 -13.70 36.08 9.69
C PHE A 13 -14.54 37.00 10.58
N ARG A 14 -15.78 36.59 10.86
CA ARG A 14 -16.65 37.22 11.88
C ARG A 14 -16.28 36.63 13.24
N ASP A 15 -16.03 37.51 14.22
CA ASP A 15 -15.81 37.12 15.61
C ASP A 15 -17.12 36.66 16.26
N PHE A 16 -17.11 35.45 16.85
CA PHE A 16 -18.18 34.95 17.71
C PHE A 16 -17.90 35.33 19.18
N PRO A 17 -18.93 35.65 19.99
CA PRO A 17 -18.74 36.13 21.36
C PRO A 17 -18.18 35.05 22.31
N THR A 18 -17.22 35.46 23.13
CA THR A 18 -16.33 34.66 23.99
C THR A 18 -17.03 33.81 25.07
N ALA A 19 -18.32 34.01 25.31
CA ALA A 19 -19.05 33.33 26.39
C ALA A 19 -19.42 31.86 26.10
N GLN A 20 -19.40 31.43 24.83
CA GLN A 20 -19.68 30.03 24.47
C GLN A 20 -18.44 29.12 24.52
N ARG A 21 -17.22 29.70 24.56
CA ARG A 21 -15.97 28.93 24.58
C ARG A 21 -15.67 28.34 25.96
N ASP A 22 -15.94 29.10 27.01
CA ASP A 22 -15.66 28.69 28.39
C ASP A 22 -16.57 27.55 28.91
N GLN A 23 -17.74 27.34 28.30
CA GLN A 23 -18.61 26.19 28.62
C GLN A 23 -18.21 24.90 27.89
N GLN A 24 -17.61 25.01 26.69
CA GLN A 24 -17.09 23.86 25.95
C GLN A 24 -15.79 23.36 26.60
N ASP A 25 -14.89 24.26 26.98
CA ASP A 25 -13.60 23.92 27.60
C ASP A 25 -13.76 23.26 28.99
N ARG A 26 -14.84 23.55 29.72
CA ARG A 26 -15.15 22.88 30.99
C ARG A 26 -15.67 21.44 30.84
N LEU A 27 -16.29 21.11 29.71
CA LEU A 27 -16.83 19.75 29.46
C LEU A 27 -15.79 18.83 28.80
N GLU A 28 -14.78 19.37 28.11
CA GLU A 28 -13.70 18.60 27.47
C GLU A 28 -12.62 18.11 28.45
N SER A 29 -12.57 18.66 29.66
CA SER A 29 -11.57 18.28 30.68
C SER A 29 -11.85 16.99 31.46
N GLU A 30 -13.02 16.35 31.26
CA GLU A 30 -13.45 15.15 32.02
C GLU A 30 -13.57 13.85 31.19
N ILE A 31 -12.88 13.73 30.04
CA ILE A 31 -12.85 12.47 29.28
C ILE A 31 -11.42 11.87 29.26
N PRO A 32 -11.10 10.95 30.19
CA PRO A 32 -9.80 10.25 30.25
C PRO A 32 -9.46 9.45 28.99
N SER A 33 -10.45 9.12 28.15
CA SER A 33 -10.22 8.30 26.95
C SER A 33 -9.58 9.10 25.82
N TYR A 34 -9.86 10.40 25.67
CA TYR A 34 -9.37 11.15 24.51
C TYR A 34 -7.85 11.35 24.55
N GLN A 35 -7.32 11.67 25.74
CA GLN A 35 -5.87 11.73 25.95
C GLN A 35 -5.19 10.36 25.81
N SER A 36 -5.82 9.27 26.29
CA SER A 36 -5.24 7.92 26.11
C SER A 36 -5.19 7.52 24.65
N HIS A 37 -6.24 7.80 23.87
CA HIS A 37 -6.30 7.52 22.43
C HIS A 37 -5.28 8.35 21.63
N GLN A 38 -5.01 9.59 22.04
CA GLN A 38 -4.01 10.44 21.39
C GLN A 38 -2.57 9.94 21.68
N THR A 39 -2.30 9.50 22.91
CA THR A 39 -1.02 8.86 23.25
C THR A 39 -0.81 7.52 22.57
N ASP A 40 -1.87 6.74 22.36
CA ASP A 40 -1.79 5.44 21.67
C ASP A 40 -1.52 5.60 20.17
N LEU A 41 -2.22 6.52 19.51
CA LEU A 41 -1.98 6.84 18.10
C LEU A 41 -0.57 7.40 17.89
N SER A 42 -0.10 8.31 18.75
CA SER A 42 1.28 8.82 18.63
C SER A 42 2.34 7.71 18.83
N PHE A 43 2.08 6.72 19.69
CA PHE A 43 2.96 5.57 19.86
C PHE A 43 2.91 4.62 18.66
N ILE A 44 1.73 4.42 18.07
CA ILE A 44 1.53 3.66 16.83
C ILE A 44 2.23 4.35 15.66
N PHE A 45 2.04 5.66 15.47
CA PHE A 45 2.72 6.46 14.45
C PHE A 45 4.23 6.45 14.65
N LYS A 46 4.71 6.62 15.88
CA LYS A 46 6.15 6.54 16.18
C LYS A 46 6.70 5.14 15.93
N SER A 47 5.98 4.08 16.30
CA SER A 47 6.39 2.71 15.99
C SER A 47 6.37 2.44 14.49
N LEU A 48 5.43 3.02 13.74
CA LEU A 48 5.39 2.96 12.28
C LEU A 48 6.56 3.72 11.65
N GLU A 49 6.87 4.91 12.14
CA GLU A 49 8.02 5.72 11.71
C GLU A 49 9.34 4.97 11.98
N ASP A 50 9.53 4.47 13.20
CA ASP A 50 10.72 3.70 13.59
C ASP A 50 10.85 2.41 12.76
N ASN A 51 9.73 1.73 12.48
CA ASN A 51 9.72 0.54 11.62
C ASN A 51 10.02 0.89 10.15
N ILE A 52 9.39 1.93 9.58
CA ILE A 52 9.62 2.35 8.20
C ILE A 52 11.09 2.73 8.00
N ILE A 53 11.67 3.50 8.91
CA ILE A 53 13.10 3.87 8.90
C ILE A 53 14.01 2.64 8.96
N THR A 54 13.54 1.54 9.58
CA THR A 54 14.30 0.29 9.70
C THR A 54 14.34 -0.52 8.40
N PHE A 55 13.35 -0.38 7.51
CA PHE A 55 13.27 -1.19 6.28
C PHE A 55 13.63 -0.43 5.01
N VAL A 56 13.22 0.84 4.92
CA VAL A 56 13.41 1.67 3.74
C VAL A 56 13.81 3.10 4.12
N LYS A 57 14.66 3.71 3.30
CA LYS A 57 15.08 5.11 3.46
C LYS A 57 14.69 5.89 2.21
N LEU A 58 13.82 6.89 2.36
CA LEU A 58 13.51 7.82 1.26
C LEU A 58 14.79 8.57 0.87
N THR A 59 15.13 8.52 -0.42
CA THR A 59 16.33 9.19 -0.97
C THR A 59 15.96 10.34 -1.90
N HIS A 60 14.90 10.18 -2.70
CA HIS A 60 14.45 11.18 -3.65
C HIS A 60 12.93 11.14 -3.80
N SER A 61 12.36 12.26 -4.19
CA SER A 61 10.99 12.33 -4.71
C SER A 61 10.95 13.14 -5.99
N TYR A 62 9.89 12.94 -6.79
CA TYR A 62 9.67 13.64 -8.04
C TYR A 62 8.18 13.74 -8.35
N GLN A 63 7.66 14.97 -8.39
CA GLN A 63 6.34 15.25 -8.96
C GLN A 63 6.42 15.17 -10.48
N TYR A 64 5.71 14.21 -11.08
CA TYR A 64 5.65 14.09 -12.54
C TYR A 64 5.04 15.36 -13.14
N LYS A 65 5.66 15.86 -14.22
CA LYS A 65 5.18 17.07 -14.90
C LYS A 65 4.32 16.66 -16.08
N ASP A 66 3.03 16.94 -15.99
CA ASP A 66 2.06 16.56 -16.99
C ASP A 66 1.77 17.67 -18.01
N ASN A 67 2.84 18.17 -18.61
CA ASN A 67 2.82 19.33 -19.50
C ASN A 67 3.31 18.98 -20.91
N LYS A 68 3.01 17.76 -21.38
CA LYS A 68 3.42 17.29 -22.69
C LYS A 68 2.57 17.99 -23.75
N VAL A 69 3.22 18.76 -24.63
CA VAL A 69 2.54 19.52 -25.69
C VAL A 69 1.66 18.58 -26.53
N GLY A 70 0.36 18.91 -26.62
CA GLY A 70 -0.65 18.12 -27.34
C GLY A 70 -1.28 16.99 -26.54
N ASP A 71 -0.93 16.84 -25.27
CA ASP A 71 -1.38 15.81 -24.33
C ASP A 71 -1.24 16.35 -22.90
N GLU A 72 -1.55 17.65 -22.74
CA GLU A 72 -1.52 18.35 -21.47
C GLU A 72 -2.66 17.82 -20.58
N ASP A 73 -2.43 17.69 -19.28
CA ASP A 73 -3.44 17.20 -18.32
C ASP A 73 -3.93 15.78 -18.66
N ALA A 74 -2.97 14.87 -18.85
CA ALA A 74 -3.21 13.46 -19.06
C ALA A 74 -3.70 12.74 -17.80
N PHE A 75 -3.33 13.21 -16.61
CA PHE A 75 -3.69 12.67 -15.30
C PHE A 75 -4.53 13.66 -14.50
N ALA A 76 -5.65 13.21 -13.92
CA ALA A 76 -6.39 14.03 -12.96
C ALA A 76 -5.60 14.30 -11.66
N ARG A 77 -4.64 13.41 -11.35
CA ARG A 77 -3.72 13.50 -10.22
C ARG A 77 -2.35 13.05 -10.69
N GLU A 78 -1.43 13.98 -10.88
CA GLU A 78 -0.12 13.66 -11.41
C GLU A 78 0.68 12.79 -10.42
N PRO A 79 1.34 11.71 -10.89
CA PRO A 79 2.06 10.80 -9.99
C PRO A 79 3.15 11.48 -9.15
N TYR A 80 3.11 11.26 -7.84
CA TYR A 80 4.16 11.66 -6.90
C TYR A 80 5.13 10.50 -6.65
N ILE A 81 6.25 10.52 -7.37
CA ILE A 81 7.17 9.38 -7.47
C ILE A 81 8.18 9.43 -6.33
N LEU A 82 8.38 8.30 -5.65
CA LEU A 82 9.26 8.17 -4.50
C LEU A 82 10.36 7.16 -4.78
N ARG A 83 11.59 7.44 -4.38
CA ARG A 83 12.73 6.52 -4.49
C ARG A 83 13.30 6.21 -3.12
N PHE A 84 13.37 4.93 -2.81
CA PHE A 84 13.85 4.39 -1.56
C PHE A 84 15.13 3.59 -1.74
N THR A 85 16.02 3.66 -0.75
CA THR A 85 17.01 2.62 -0.50
C THR A 85 16.38 1.60 0.44
N CYS A 86 16.34 0.34 0.03
CA CYS A 86 15.82 -0.73 0.88
C CYS A 86 16.98 -1.38 1.65
N LEU A 87 16.88 -1.41 2.97
CA LEU A 87 17.99 -1.80 3.84
C LEU A 87 18.12 -3.33 3.94
N ASN A 88 16.98 -4.04 4.00
CA ASN A 88 16.93 -5.45 4.38
C ASN A 88 16.51 -6.41 3.24
N THR A 89 16.19 -5.90 2.06
CA THR A 89 15.77 -6.70 0.90
C THR A 89 16.93 -7.03 -0.04
N VAL A 90 16.73 -8.02 -0.92
CA VAL A 90 17.71 -8.36 -1.98
C VAL A 90 17.88 -7.21 -2.97
N LEU A 91 16.80 -6.50 -3.31
CA LEU A 91 16.85 -5.24 -4.04
C LEU A 91 17.17 -4.10 -3.08
N LYS A 92 18.19 -3.30 -3.38
CA LYS A 92 18.59 -2.16 -2.54
C LYS A 92 18.03 -0.83 -2.99
N ASP A 93 17.41 -0.79 -4.17
CA ASP A 93 16.83 0.40 -4.78
C ASP A 93 15.38 0.08 -5.17
N LEU A 94 14.45 0.94 -4.81
CA LEU A 94 13.03 0.79 -5.11
C LEU A 94 12.42 2.15 -5.45
N VAL A 95 11.77 2.24 -6.60
CA VAL A 95 10.96 3.39 -6.97
C VAL A 95 9.48 3.02 -6.84
N LEU A 96 8.72 3.79 -6.08
CA LEU A 96 7.27 3.68 -5.98
C LEU A 96 6.59 4.80 -6.76
N ILE A 97 5.60 4.41 -7.57
CA ILE A 97 4.70 5.31 -8.30
C ILE A 97 3.28 5.04 -7.77
N PRO A 98 2.83 5.75 -6.73
CA PRO A 98 1.45 5.69 -6.29
C PRO A 98 0.53 6.31 -7.34
N VAL A 99 -0.56 5.64 -7.66
CA VAL A 99 -1.55 6.07 -8.64
C VAL A 99 -2.94 5.90 -8.05
N HIS A 100 -3.78 6.91 -8.26
CA HIS A 100 -5.22 6.82 -8.10
C HIS A 100 -5.80 7.42 -9.37
N THR A 101 -6.35 6.61 -10.27
CA THR A 101 -6.86 7.09 -11.56
C THR A 101 -8.23 7.74 -11.40
N LYS A 102 -8.59 8.68 -12.27
CA LYS A 102 -9.98 9.10 -12.37
C LYS A 102 -10.78 7.99 -13.09
N PRO A 103 -11.90 7.49 -12.53
CA PRO A 103 -12.59 6.33 -13.07
C PRO A 103 -12.94 6.45 -14.56
N GLU A 104 -13.44 7.60 -14.99
CA GLU A 104 -13.84 7.84 -16.39
C GLU A 104 -12.67 7.94 -17.36
N ASP A 105 -11.46 8.21 -16.86
CA ASP A 105 -10.24 8.38 -17.64
C ASP A 105 -9.22 7.25 -17.41
N SER A 106 -9.61 6.17 -16.72
CA SER A 106 -8.73 5.07 -16.30
C SER A 106 -7.89 4.50 -17.44
N VAL A 107 -8.52 4.20 -18.59
CA VAL A 107 -7.79 3.67 -19.77
C VAL A 107 -6.69 4.63 -20.23
N LYS A 108 -6.99 5.94 -20.29
CA LYS A 108 -6.04 6.97 -20.70
C LYS A 108 -4.92 7.10 -19.67
N GLU A 109 -5.25 7.28 -18.39
CA GLU A 109 -4.25 7.47 -17.34
C GLU A 109 -3.32 6.27 -17.22
N LEU A 110 -3.86 5.05 -17.24
CA LEU A 110 -3.06 3.81 -17.18
C LEU A 110 -2.10 3.69 -18.37
N ASP A 111 -2.54 4.02 -19.59
CA ASP A 111 -1.65 4.01 -20.75
C ASP A 111 -0.48 5.00 -20.60
N LYS A 112 -0.72 6.15 -19.98
CA LYS A 112 0.30 7.21 -19.81
C LYS A 112 1.35 6.85 -18.77
N LEU A 113 1.07 5.92 -17.86
CA LEU A 113 2.07 5.42 -16.91
C LEU A 113 3.28 4.79 -17.60
N TYR A 114 3.13 4.31 -18.83
CA TYR A 114 4.26 3.85 -19.65
C TYR A 114 5.27 4.98 -19.89
N ASP A 115 4.79 6.19 -20.19
CA ASP A 115 5.63 7.35 -20.42
C ASP A 115 6.27 7.84 -19.10
N VAL A 116 5.55 7.73 -17.98
CA VAL A 116 6.08 8.01 -16.64
C VAL A 116 7.27 7.09 -16.31
N VAL A 117 7.13 5.78 -16.52
CA VAL A 117 8.22 4.82 -16.30
C VAL A 117 9.43 5.14 -17.18
N LYS A 118 9.23 5.52 -18.45
CA LYS A 118 10.34 5.95 -19.32
C LYS A 118 11.07 7.18 -18.78
N VAL A 119 10.35 8.16 -18.23
CA VAL A 119 10.96 9.34 -17.61
C VAL A 119 11.76 8.95 -16.37
N VAL A 120 11.19 8.11 -15.48
CA VAL A 120 11.85 7.61 -14.28
C VAL A 120 13.13 6.85 -14.62
N LYS A 121 13.07 5.90 -15.54
CA LYS A 121 14.23 5.14 -16.04
C LYS A 121 15.32 6.08 -16.54
N LYS A 122 14.96 7.07 -17.36
CA LYS A 122 15.93 8.03 -17.89
C LYS A 122 16.55 8.88 -16.77
N LYS A 123 15.74 9.32 -15.80
CA LYS A 123 16.11 10.23 -14.72
C LYS A 123 17.00 9.57 -13.67
N TRP A 124 16.67 8.34 -13.27
CA TRP A 124 17.31 7.67 -12.13
C TRP A 124 18.11 6.43 -12.49
N LYS A 125 18.10 6.02 -13.76
CA LYS A 125 18.88 4.87 -14.30
C LYS A 125 18.59 3.58 -13.53
N THR A 126 17.33 3.35 -13.20
CA THR A 126 16.87 2.17 -12.45
C THR A 126 15.67 1.57 -13.15
N ASP A 127 15.59 0.24 -13.08
CA ASP A 127 14.45 -0.56 -13.53
C ASP A 127 13.62 -1.09 -12.35
N HIS A 128 14.05 -0.89 -11.09
CA HIS A 128 13.33 -1.37 -9.91
C HIS A 128 12.14 -0.45 -9.56
N ILE A 129 11.12 -0.48 -10.40
CA ILE A 129 9.96 0.40 -10.33
C ILE A 129 8.71 -0.42 -10.02
N MET A 130 7.95 0.01 -9.03
CA MET A 130 6.64 -0.53 -8.68
C MET A 130 5.61 0.58 -8.81
N ILE A 131 4.55 0.31 -9.56
CA ILE A 131 3.38 1.17 -9.70
C ILE A 131 2.25 0.51 -8.90
N LEU A 132 1.56 1.28 -8.06
CA LEU A 132 0.52 0.72 -7.21
C LEU A 132 -0.57 1.72 -6.84
N GLY A 133 -1.75 1.20 -6.52
CA GLY A 133 -2.88 1.96 -6.00
C GLY A 133 -4.19 1.63 -6.72
N ASP A 134 -5.17 2.51 -6.57
CA ASP A 134 -6.48 2.36 -7.18
C ASP A 134 -6.42 2.75 -8.67
N PHE A 135 -6.38 1.75 -9.53
CA PHE A 135 -6.28 1.94 -10.97
C PHE A 135 -7.66 2.04 -11.62
N ASN A 136 -8.75 1.76 -10.88
CA ASN A 136 -10.07 1.55 -11.46
C ASN A 136 -10.02 0.54 -12.65
N ALA A 137 -9.15 -0.47 -12.55
CA ALA A 137 -8.73 -1.33 -13.65
C ALA A 137 -9.67 -2.52 -13.96
N ASP A 138 -10.98 -2.34 -13.77
CA ASP A 138 -12.00 -3.37 -14.00
C ASP A 138 -13.40 -2.76 -14.12
N GLY A 139 -14.44 -3.60 -14.17
CA GLY A 139 -15.84 -3.21 -14.13
C GLY A 139 -16.24 -2.39 -15.35
N SER A 140 -16.98 -1.30 -15.14
CA SER A 140 -17.39 -0.40 -16.21
C SER A 140 -16.30 0.57 -16.66
N TYR A 141 -15.20 0.69 -15.91
CA TYR A 141 -14.17 1.71 -16.16
C TYR A 141 -13.11 1.23 -17.16
N VAL A 142 -12.74 -0.05 -17.09
CA VAL A 142 -11.80 -0.67 -18.04
C VAL A 142 -12.35 -2.02 -18.47
N THR A 143 -12.77 -2.14 -19.73
CA THR A 143 -13.22 -3.42 -20.28
C THR A 143 -12.03 -4.35 -20.54
N LYS A 144 -12.29 -5.66 -20.65
CA LYS A 144 -11.24 -6.64 -21.04
C LYS A 144 -10.58 -6.29 -22.37
N GLY A 145 -11.33 -5.72 -23.31
CA GLY A 145 -10.81 -5.28 -24.60
C GLY A 145 -9.86 -4.08 -24.45
N ASP A 146 -10.31 -3.05 -23.72
CA ASP A 146 -9.50 -1.85 -23.48
C ASP A 146 -8.22 -2.16 -22.70
N MET A 147 -8.31 -3.06 -21.71
CA MET A 147 -7.17 -3.54 -20.93
C MET A 147 -6.02 -4.02 -21.82
N THR A 148 -6.31 -4.75 -22.90
CA THR A 148 -5.27 -5.26 -23.82
C THR A 148 -4.52 -4.17 -24.60
N ASN A 149 -5.13 -3.00 -24.76
CA ASN A 149 -4.55 -1.89 -25.52
C ASN A 149 -3.66 -0.96 -24.66
N ILE A 150 -3.71 -1.10 -23.34
CA ILE A 150 -2.92 -0.29 -22.42
C ILE A 150 -1.44 -0.71 -22.52
N ARG A 151 -0.53 0.24 -22.75
CA ARG A 151 0.91 -0.07 -22.94
C ARG A 151 1.55 -0.75 -21.73
N ILE A 152 1.22 -0.34 -20.51
CA ILE A 152 1.73 -1.00 -19.30
C ILE A 152 1.10 -2.39 -19.07
N ARG A 153 0.10 -2.79 -19.85
CA ARG A 153 -0.50 -4.13 -19.80
C ARG A 153 0.04 -5.05 -20.89
N SER A 154 0.28 -4.51 -22.08
CA SER A 154 0.73 -5.26 -23.26
C SER A 154 2.24 -5.44 -23.34
N ASP A 155 3.05 -4.56 -22.72
CA ASP A 155 4.50 -4.73 -22.62
C ASP A 155 4.85 -5.77 -21.54
N GLU A 156 5.49 -6.86 -21.95
CA GLU A 156 5.89 -8.00 -21.09
C GLU A 156 6.85 -7.62 -19.96
N LYS A 157 7.46 -6.43 -20.00
CA LYS A 157 8.27 -5.92 -18.88
C LYS A 157 7.45 -5.42 -17.70
N PHE A 158 6.15 -5.27 -17.86
CA PHE A 158 5.25 -4.83 -16.80
C PHE A 158 4.48 -6.03 -16.26
N HIS A 159 4.88 -6.46 -15.06
CA HIS A 159 4.33 -7.63 -14.39
C HIS A 159 3.18 -7.20 -13.48
N TRP A 160 1.95 -7.47 -13.89
CA TRP A 160 0.74 -7.24 -13.08
C TRP A 160 0.58 -8.39 -12.09
N VAL A 161 0.88 -8.13 -10.81
CA VAL A 161 0.95 -9.20 -9.78
C VAL A 161 -0.37 -9.37 -9.02
N ILE A 162 -1.32 -8.45 -9.18
CA ILE A 162 -2.73 -8.63 -8.78
C ILE A 162 -3.52 -9.04 -10.02
N GLY A 163 -3.99 -10.30 -10.04
CA GLY A 163 -4.73 -10.90 -11.15
C GLY A 163 -6.07 -10.22 -11.42
N ASP A 164 -6.58 -10.32 -12.65
CA ASP A 164 -7.84 -9.66 -13.08
C ASP A 164 -9.11 -10.24 -12.46
N ASP A 165 -8.99 -11.37 -11.75
CA ASP A 165 -10.05 -12.10 -11.09
C ASP A 165 -9.99 -11.99 -9.55
N VAL A 166 -9.28 -10.96 -9.05
CA VAL A 166 -9.02 -10.76 -7.62
C VAL A 166 -9.83 -9.58 -7.10
N ASP A 167 -10.87 -9.87 -6.32
CA ASP A 167 -11.69 -8.83 -5.67
C ASP A 167 -10.86 -7.97 -4.70
N THR A 168 -10.73 -6.68 -5.03
CA THR A 168 -10.08 -5.67 -4.19
C THR A 168 -11.07 -4.73 -3.51
N THR A 169 -12.37 -5.04 -3.54
CA THR A 169 -13.40 -4.17 -2.98
C THR A 169 -13.95 -4.69 -1.65
N ALA A 170 -14.08 -3.80 -0.67
CA ALA A 170 -14.84 -4.09 0.54
C ALA A 170 -16.36 -4.02 0.26
N ASN A 171 -16.79 -3.42 -0.84
CA ASN A 171 -18.19 -3.47 -1.22
C ASN A 171 -18.60 -4.85 -1.77
N THR A 172 -19.20 -5.67 -0.90
CA THR A 172 -19.66 -7.03 -1.22
C THR A 172 -20.79 -7.14 -2.27
N SER A 173 -21.14 -6.05 -2.98
CA SER A 173 -22.09 -6.09 -4.10
C SER A 173 -21.42 -6.25 -5.47
N ASN A 174 -20.08 -6.26 -5.52
CA ASN A 174 -19.28 -6.54 -6.71
C ASN A 174 -18.03 -7.34 -6.31
N ASP A 175 -17.21 -7.67 -7.29
CA ASP A 175 -15.94 -8.41 -7.16
C ASP A 175 -14.82 -7.78 -8.02
N HIS A 176 -14.82 -6.45 -8.14
CA HIS A 176 -13.92 -5.75 -9.06
C HIS A 176 -12.46 -5.75 -8.61
N THR A 177 -11.56 -5.81 -9.60
CA THR A 177 -10.11 -5.72 -9.41
C THR A 177 -9.59 -4.30 -9.70
N TYR A 178 -10.01 -3.33 -8.88
CA TYR A 178 -9.64 -1.92 -9.08
C TYR A 178 -8.20 -1.61 -8.65
N ASP A 179 -7.77 -2.14 -7.52
CA ASP A 179 -6.45 -1.87 -6.94
C ASP A 179 -5.41 -2.82 -7.52
N ARG A 180 -4.27 -2.29 -7.93
CA ARG A 180 -3.24 -3.06 -8.64
C ARG A 180 -1.86 -2.80 -8.08
N ILE A 181 -0.99 -3.79 -8.30
CA ILE A 181 0.45 -3.67 -8.16
C ILE A 181 1.06 -4.14 -9.48
N VAL A 182 1.90 -3.29 -10.09
CA VAL A 182 2.61 -3.57 -11.34
C VAL A 182 4.11 -3.37 -11.11
N MET A 183 4.90 -4.41 -11.36
CA MET A 183 6.35 -4.38 -11.22
C MET A 183 7.01 -4.26 -12.59
N TYR A 184 7.96 -3.34 -12.73
CA TYR A 184 8.71 -3.18 -13.97
C TYR A 184 10.01 -4.00 -13.92
N GLY A 185 10.24 -4.82 -14.94
CA GLY A 185 11.46 -5.62 -15.12
C GLY A 185 11.50 -6.90 -14.28
N ASP A 186 12.22 -7.89 -14.81
CA ASP A 186 12.25 -9.24 -14.23
C ASP A 186 12.96 -9.28 -12.87
N ASP A 187 13.97 -8.44 -12.66
CA ASP A 187 14.66 -8.35 -11.36
C ASP A 187 13.72 -7.90 -10.24
N MET A 188 12.77 -6.99 -10.54
CA MET A 188 11.75 -6.55 -9.60
C MET A 188 10.78 -7.68 -9.27
N LEU A 189 10.31 -8.40 -10.29
CA LEU A 189 9.44 -9.56 -10.12
C LEU A 189 10.13 -10.69 -9.34
N ASN A 190 11.39 -11.00 -9.66
CA ASN A 190 12.16 -12.07 -9.03
C ASN A 190 12.47 -11.79 -7.55
N ALA A 191 12.45 -10.52 -7.15
CA ALA A 191 12.61 -10.14 -5.75
C ALA A 191 11.32 -10.33 -4.94
N MET A 192 10.15 -10.47 -5.57
CA MET A 192 8.89 -10.72 -4.88
C MET A 192 8.90 -12.10 -4.22
N VAL A 193 8.41 -12.20 -2.99
CA VAL A 193 8.14 -13.50 -2.37
C VAL A 193 6.99 -14.17 -3.14
N PRO A 194 7.16 -15.40 -3.66
CA PRO A 194 6.13 -16.07 -4.45
C PRO A 194 4.77 -16.12 -3.72
N ASN A 195 3.69 -15.82 -4.44
CA ASN A 195 2.30 -15.80 -3.94
C ASN A 195 2.02 -14.80 -2.80
N SER A 196 2.89 -13.81 -2.57
CA SER A 196 2.66 -12.78 -1.56
C SER A 196 1.70 -11.68 -2.02
N ALA A 197 1.62 -11.40 -3.33
CA ALA A 197 0.77 -10.37 -3.89
C ALA A 197 -0.72 -10.74 -3.74
N LYS A 198 -1.48 -9.97 -2.95
CA LYS A 198 -2.91 -10.23 -2.67
C LYS A 198 -3.61 -9.01 -2.06
N PRO A 199 -4.95 -8.97 -2.03
CA PRO A 199 -5.69 -8.03 -1.22
C PRO A 199 -5.71 -8.45 0.26
N PHE A 200 -5.57 -7.49 1.15
CA PHE A 200 -5.79 -7.65 2.58
C PHE A 200 -7.28 -7.49 2.91
N ASN A 201 -8.00 -8.61 2.91
CA ASN A 201 -9.42 -8.63 3.22
C ASN A 201 -9.66 -8.42 4.73
N PHE A 202 -9.80 -7.16 5.15
CA PHE A 202 -10.01 -6.79 6.56
C PHE A 202 -11.39 -7.19 7.10
N HIS A 203 -12.38 -7.47 6.24
CA HIS A 203 -13.63 -8.12 6.69
C HIS A 203 -13.33 -9.46 7.32
N LYS A 204 -12.58 -10.32 6.62
CA LYS A 204 -12.23 -11.67 7.06
C LYS A 204 -11.21 -11.64 8.18
N ALA A 205 -10.18 -10.79 8.06
CA ALA A 205 -9.11 -10.70 9.05
C ALA A 205 -9.63 -10.31 10.43
N PHE A 206 -10.56 -9.35 10.50
CA PHE A 206 -11.06 -8.80 11.76
C PHE A 206 -12.53 -9.17 12.06
N ARG A 207 -13.14 -10.04 11.26
CA ARG A 207 -14.54 -10.49 11.41
C ARG A 207 -15.53 -9.33 11.48
N LEU A 208 -15.36 -8.34 10.61
CA LEU A 208 -16.21 -7.15 10.58
C LEU A 208 -17.52 -7.43 9.85
N SER A 209 -18.59 -6.77 10.30
CA SER A 209 -19.81 -6.67 9.51
C SER A 209 -19.57 -5.77 8.29
N LYS A 210 -20.40 -5.93 7.24
CA LYS A 210 -20.33 -5.08 6.05
C LYS A 210 -20.37 -3.59 6.39
N ALA A 211 -21.25 -3.17 7.30
CA ALA A 211 -21.36 -1.77 7.70
C ALA A 211 -20.10 -1.24 8.40
N MET A 212 -19.48 -2.05 9.28
CA MET A 212 -18.24 -1.66 9.94
C MET A 212 -17.08 -1.57 8.95
N ALA A 213 -16.96 -2.55 8.07
CA ALA A 213 -15.91 -2.55 7.05
C ALA A 213 -16.04 -1.36 6.08
N LEU A 214 -17.25 -1.09 5.57
CA LEU A 214 -17.51 0.08 4.72
C LEU A 214 -17.32 1.42 5.43
N SER A 215 -17.39 1.44 6.77
CA SER A 215 -17.02 2.64 7.53
C SER A 215 -15.51 2.90 7.60
N ILE A 216 -14.70 1.87 7.33
CA ILE A 216 -13.24 1.96 7.20
C ILE A 216 -12.88 2.38 5.78
N SER A 217 -13.29 1.57 4.79
CA SER A 217 -13.11 1.82 3.36
C SER A 217 -13.97 0.87 2.54
N ASP A 218 -14.27 1.26 1.31
CA ASP A 218 -14.87 0.46 0.25
C ASP A 218 -13.84 -0.31 -0.60
N HIS A 219 -12.53 -0.12 -0.35
CA HIS A 219 -11.42 -0.86 -0.97
C HIS A 219 -10.64 -1.67 0.05
N TYR A 220 -10.13 -2.84 -0.34
CA TYR A 220 -9.10 -3.56 0.40
C TYR A 220 -7.71 -3.03 0.02
N PRO A 221 -6.77 -2.94 0.98
CA PRO A 221 -5.36 -2.75 0.64
C PRO A 221 -4.88 -3.89 -0.25
N VAL A 222 -4.04 -3.60 -1.26
CA VAL A 222 -3.25 -4.61 -1.95
C VAL A 222 -1.83 -4.60 -1.41
N GLU A 223 -1.29 -5.78 -1.12
CA GLU A 223 -0.01 -5.95 -0.46
C GLU A 223 0.89 -6.91 -1.24
N VAL A 224 2.20 -6.78 -1.04
CA VAL A 224 3.23 -7.66 -1.62
C VAL A 224 4.44 -7.70 -0.70
N GLU A 225 5.13 -8.83 -0.66
CA GLU A 225 6.37 -8.98 0.11
C GLU A 225 7.59 -9.06 -0.82
N LEU A 226 8.67 -8.39 -0.43
CA LEU A 226 9.97 -8.48 -1.11
C LEU A 226 10.94 -9.34 -0.29
N THR A 227 11.68 -10.18 -0.99
CA THR A 227 12.64 -11.14 -0.42
C THR A 227 13.72 -10.41 0.36
N THR A 228 13.97 -10.88 1.59
CA THR A 228 15.02 -10.31 2.44
C THR A 228 16.41 -10.81 2.00
N ALA A 229 17.45 -10.01 2.23
CA ALA A 229 18.82 -10.41 1.94
C ALA A 229 19.29 -11.61 2.80
N GLU A 230 18.64 -11.86 3.95
CA GLU A 230 18.95 -12.98 4.84
C GLU A 230 18.32 -14.31 4.38
N THR A 231 17.26 -14.26 3.58
CA THR A 231 16.53 -15.46 3.10
C THR A 231 17.13 -16.13 1.87
N VAL A 232 18.28 -15.67 1.34
CA VAL A 232 18.98 -16.38 0.26
C VAL A 232 19.63 -17.63 0.86
N PRO A 233 19.20 -18.86 0.49
CA PRO A 233 19.90 -20.06 0.92
C PRO A 233 21.32 -19.96 0.36
N GLN A 234 22.32 -19.90 1.24
CA GLN A 234 23.69 -20.10 0.81
C GLN A 234 23.72 -21.47 0.12
N LYS A 235 24.07 -21.52 -1.18
CA LYS A 235 24.43 -22.77 -1.84
C LYS A 235 25.48 -23.44 -0.94
N LYS A 236 25.10 -24.49 -0.23
CA LYS A 236 26.08 -25.44 0.29
C LYS A 236 26.72 -26.04 -0.94
N GLU A 237 28.01 -25.81 -1.12
CA GLU A 237 28.81 -26.70 -1.96
C GLU A 237 28.63 -28.11 -1.40
N GLU A 238 27.89 -28.94 -2.12
CA GLU A 238 27.79 -30.36 -1.82
C GLU A 238 29.18 -30.96 -2.08
N LYS A 239 29.92 -31.19 -1.00
CA LYS A 239 30.95 -32.22 -1.02
C LYS A 239 30.23 -33.56 -1.03
N GLU A 240 30.34 -34.28 -2.14
CA GLU A 240 30.04 -35.70 -2.20
C GLU A 240 30.79 -36.42 -1.06
N ILE A 241 30.03 -36.96 -0.11
CA ILE A 241 30.49 -38.00 0.81
C ILE A 241 29.40 -39.07 0.79
N GLY A 242 29.85 -40.30 0.55
CA GLY A 242 29.05 -41.45 0.17
C GLY A 242 27.94 -41.85 1.12
N GLU A 243 27.02 -42.60 0.52
CA GLU A 243 25.81 -43.20 1.05
C GLU A 243 26.06 -44.02 2.33
N GLU A 244 25.27 -43.74 3.37
CA GLU A 244 24.87 -44.74 4.36
C GLU A 244 23.42 -44.46 4.78
N GLU A 245 22.55 -45.44 4.52
CA GLU A 245 21.12 -45.44 4.85
C GLU A 245 20.91 -45.49 6.37
N VAL A 246 20.10 -44.56 6.91
CA VAL A 246 19.46 -44.73 8.22
C VAL A 246 18.03 -44.21 8.18
N GLU A 247 17.11 -45.05 8.63
CA GLU A 247 15.66 -44.92 8.67
C GLU A 247 15.12 -43.63 9.30
N SER A 248 13.96 -43.22 8.79
CA SER A 248 13.17 -42.07 9.25
C SER A 248 12.14 -42.44 10.32
N PRO A 249 11.90 -41.58 11.32
CA PRO A 249 10.60 -41.49 11.96
C PRO A 249 9.88 -40.21 11.52
N SER A 250 8.65 -40.41 11.05
CA SER A 250 7.66 -39.38 10.74
C SER A 250 7.38 -38.46 11.92
N LEU A 251 7.36 -37.14 11.69
CA LEU A 251 6.66 -36.18 12.54
C LEU A 251 5.83 -35.20 11.68
N PRO A 252 4.59 -34.90 12.07
CA PRO A 252 3.76 -33.90 11.42
C PRO A 252 4.11 -32.52 11.98
N CYS A 253 4.28 -31.51 11.13
CA CYS A 253 4.37 -30.13 11.58
C CYS A 253 3.44 -29.24 10.75
N SER A 254 2.18 -29.15 11.19
CA SER A 254 1.30 -28.04 10.89
C SER A 254 1.41 -27.03 12.04
N SER A 255 2.05 -25.88 11.81
CA SER A 255 1.95 -24.75 12.73
C SER A 255 1.98 -23.42 11.98
N VAL A 256 0.79 -22.94 11.59
CA VAL A 256 0.56 -21.55 11.16
C VAL A 256 0.24 -20.75 12.43
N GLY A 257 1.18 -19.94 12.89
CA GLY A 257 0.99 -19.02 14.02
C GLY A 257 0.62 -17.63 13.53
N ARG A 258 -0.61 -17.18 13.78
CA ARG A 258 -1.05 -15.78 13.60
C ARG A 258 -0.81 -15.02 14.91
N ALA A 259 -0.28 -13.80 14.85
CA ALA A 259 -0.20 -12.88 15.98
C ALA A 259 -0.94 -11.57 15.66
N TRP A 260 -1.71 -11.09 16.64
CA TRP A 260 -2.70 -10.02 16.56
C TRP A 260 -2.24 -8.75 17.28
N CYS A 261 -2.83 -7.60 16.93
CA CYS A 261 -3.25 -6.60 17.91
C CYS A 261 -4.56 -5.93 17.45
N LEU A 262 -5.58 -5.95 18.30
CA LEU A 262 -6.89 -5.33 18.15
C LEU A 262 -7.14 -4.51 19.42
N GLN A 263 -7.46 -3.22 19.29
CA GLN A 263 -8.24 -2.50 20.32
C GLN A 263 -9.72 -2.85 20.07
N HIS A 264 -10.47 -3.39 21.02
CA HIS A 264 -10.95 -2.65 22.19
C HIS A 264 -11.32 -3.56 23.38
N GLN A 265 -11.19 -2.95 24.57
CA GLN A 265 -11.95 -3.14 25.82
C GLN A 265 -12.22 -4.56 26.35
N GLY A 266 -11.52 -4.87 27.45
CA GLY A 266 -12.20 -5.28 28.69
C GLY A 266 -12.43 -6.77 28.94
N CYS A 267 -11.73 -7.25 29.98
CA CYS A 267 -12.05 -8.37 30.86
C CYS A 267 -11.59 -9.79 30.45
N GLY A 268 -10.73 -10.37 31.30
CA GLY A 268 -10.60 -11.82 31.46
C GLY A 268 -9.16 -12.30 31.67
N PHE A 269 -8.80 -12.58 32.92
CA PHE A 269 -7.59 -13.32 33.30
C PHE A 269 -7.59 -14.71 32.66
N ASP A 270 -6.42 -15.22 32.27
CA ASP A 270 -6.14 -16.62 32.54
C ASP A 270 -4.70 -16.88 32.98
N SER A 271 -4.66 -17.86 33.87
CA SER A 271 -3.56 -18.37 34.67
C SER A 271 -2.57 -19.19 33.84
N HIS A 272 -1.35 -19.37 34.36
CA HIS A 272 -0.23 -20.19 33.87
C HIS A 272 0.87 -19.40 33.14
N GLY A 273 1.84 -18.96 33.95
CA GLY A 273 3.01 -18.23 33.53
C GLY A 273 4.03 -19.07 32.75
N GLY A 274 4.55 -18.45 31.69
CA GLY A 274 5.75 -18.84 30.95
C GLY A 274 6.03 -17.78 29.87
N PRO A 275 7.30 -17.36 29.66
CA PRO A 275 7.60 -16.32 28.68
C PRO A 275 7.44 -16.87 27.25
N ALA A 276 6.44 -16.39 26.52
CA ALA A 276 6.29 -16.67 25.10
C ALA A 276 7.46 -16.02 24.33
N GLN A 277 8.30 -16.83 23.70
CA GLN A 277 9.31 -16.37 22.76
C GLN A 277 8.62 -15.68 21.57
N LYS A 278 8.83 -14.36 21.44
CA LYS A 278 8.31 -13.54 20.35
C LYS A 278 8.95 -13.98 19.02
N LYS A 279 8.23 -14.73 18.19
CA LYS A 279 8.54 -14.86 16.76
C LYS A 279 8.10 -13.56 16.07
N LYS A 280 9.06 -12.89 15.42
CA LYS A 280 8.86 -11.65 14.67
C LYS A 280 8.42 -11.99 13.25
N MET A 281 7.21 -11.56 12.89
CA MET A 281 6.67 -11.54 11.52
C MET A 281 6.42 -10.05 11.21
N TYR A 282 6.94 -9.53 10.11
CA TYR A 282 6.74 -8.12 9.73
C TYR A 282 6.42 -8.02 8.23
N GLU A 283 5.18 -7.64 7.92
CA GLU A 283 4.68 -7.32 6.59
C GLU A 283 4.91 -5.82 6.30
N MET A 284 5.24 -5.49 5.05
CA MET A 284 5.38 -4.11 4.57
C MET A 284 4.04 -3.70 3.94
N TYR A 285 3.25 -2.88 4.62
CA TYR A 285 2.03 -2.32 4.05
C TYR A 285 2.37 -1.19 3.09
N ALA A 286 2.01 -1.35 1.81
CA ALA A 286 1.99 -0.25 0.86
C ALA A 286 0.69 0.54 1.07
N PHE A 287 0.81 1.86 1.17
CA PHE A 287 -0.28 2.79 1.43
C PHE A 287 -1.34 2.70 0.32
N THR A 288 -2.54 2.20 0.61
CA THR A 288 -3.72 2.60 -0.16
C THR A 288 -4.19 3.95 0.38
N THR A 289 -4.33 4.93 -0.51
CA THR A 289 -4.91 6.22 -0.18
C THR A 289 -6.35 6.02 0.22
N VAL A 290 -6.67 6.21 1.51
CA VAL A 290 -8.06 6.26 1.99
C VAL A 290 -8.69 7.54 1.44
N SER A 291 -9.29 7.46 0.26
CA SER A 291 -10.13 8.51 -0.28
C SER A 291 -11.54 8.34 0.29
N ARG A 292 -11.93 9.17 1.26
CA ARG A 292 -13.36 9.36 1.55
C ARG A 292 -13.97 10.13 0.39
N SER A 293 -14.72 9.47 -0.47
CA SER A 293 -15.65 10.16 -1.37
C SER A 293 -16.73 10.84 -0.50
N GLY A 294 -16.71 12.17 -0.46
CA GLY A 294 -17.84 12.97 -0.03
C GLY A 294 -18.83 13.18 -1.16
#